data_AF-A0A964LF32-F1
#
_entry.id   AF-A0A964LF32-F1
#
_cell.length_a   1.000
_cell.length_b   1.000
_cell.length_c   1.000
_cell.angle_alpha   90.00
_cell.angle_beta   90.00
_cell.angle_gamma   90.00
#
_symmetry.space_group_name_H-M   'P 1'
#
loop_
_entity.id
_entity.type
_entity.pdbx_description
1 polymer ?
#
loop_
_entity_poly.entity_id
_entity_poly.type
_entity_poly.pdbx_seq_one_letter_code
_entity_poly.pdbx_strand_id
1 'polypeptide(L)'
;MPITAFQKDMLQLLAANRKPESHLAGGTAINRADSSPRYSADIDFFQDLADDVFAAAQADAALLASQGYTVTWMLRQPYLQRVSVRRGDEALKLEWCYDSSFRFFPVQPDPEFGYCLHPADLSTNKVLAMAGRSEIRDFIDILYLHETYLSLGAISWAACGKDLGFNPCSLLDFAKRHMKFREDDLAGEHLVRPVCLTDLKEDWHTAVAQAEGLIAELPAAEVGCLYLSPSFSPITPDPAAADFSVAIRHFCSIRGAWPTVAP
;
A
#
# COMPACT_ATOMS: atom_id res chain seq x y z
N MET A 1 -14.47 -11.05 -3.33
CA MET A 1 -13.49 -10.14 -2.72
C MET A 1 -12.58 -10.99 -1.87
N PRO A 2 -11.24 -10.95 -2.00
CA PRO A 2 -10.32 -11.72 -1.15
C PRO A 2 -10.15 -11.06 0.22
N ILE A 3 -11.28 -10.71 0.82
CA ILE A 3 -11.46 -10.38 2.22
C ILE A 3 -12.44 -11.43 2.72
N THR A 4 -12.06 -12.20 3.74
CA THR A 4 -12.93 -13.25 4.26
C THR A 4 -14.19 -12.65 4.89
N ALA A 5 -15.26 -13.43 5.03
CA ALA A 5 -16.48 -12.97 5.70
C ALA A 5 -16.19 -12.44 7.12
N PHE A 6 -15.31 -13.13 7.86
CA PHE A 6 -14.84 -12.71 9.17
C PHE A 6 -14.12 -11.36 9.18
N GLN A 7 -13.22 -11.14 8.22
CA GLN A 7 -12.53 -9.86 8.06
C GLN A 7 -13.54 -8.75 7.74
N LYS A 8 -14.51 -9.02 6.86
CA LYS A 8 -15.52 -8.06 6.45
C LYS A 8 -16.42 -7.62 7.60
N ASP A 9 -16.94 -8.56 8.39
CA ASP A 9 -17.77 -8.27 9.57
C ASP A 9 -17.05 -7.32 10.54
N MET A 10 -15.77 -7.61 10.80
CA MET A 10 -14.94 -6.81 11.69
C MET A 10 -14.60 -5.45 11.09
N LEU A 11 -14.27 -5.37 9.80
CA LEU A 11 -14.00 -4.11 9.12
C LEU A 11 -15.22 -3.18 9.14
N GLN A 12 -16.42 -3.73 8.90
CA GLN A 12 -17.66 -2.97 8.99
C GLN A 12 -17.89 -2.39 10.40
N LEU A 13 -17.58 -3.17 11.44
CA LEU A 13 -17.68 -2.70 12.82
C LEU A 13 -16.68 -1.57 13.10
N LEU A 14 -15.42 -1.73 12.68
CA LEU A 14 -14.35 -0.78 12.93
C LEU A 14 -14.41 0.47 12.04
N ALA A 15 -15.09 0.40 10.89
CA ALA A 15 -15.27 1.52 9.96
C ALA A 15 -15.89 2.74 10.63
N ALA A 16 -16.79 2.54 11.60
CA ALA A 16 -17.41 3.62 12.37
C ALA A 16 -16.40 4.44 13.21
N ASN A 17 -15.25 3.85 13.55
CA ASN A 17 -14.17 4.51 14.28
C ASN A 17 -13.11 5.11 13.34
N ARG A 18 -13.30 5.08 12.02
CA ARG A 18 -12.35 5.62 11.05
C ARG A 18 -12.69 7.06 10.69
N LYS A 19 -11.64 7.83 10.45
CA LYS A 19 -11.62 9.25 10.05
C LYS A 19 -10.43 9.44 9.10
N PRO A 20 -10.29 10.55 8.37
CA PRO A 20 -9.12 10.75 7.52
C PRO A 20 -7.78 10.52 8.24
N GLU A 21 -7.68 10.89 9.52
CA GLU A 21 -6.48 10.71 10.34
C GLU A 21 -6.30 9.29 10.91
N SER A 22 -7.31 8.42 10.77
CA SER A 22 -7.36 7.02 11.26
C SER A 22 -7.99 6.14 10.19
N HIS A 23 -7.15 5.54 9.34
CA HIS A 23 -7.60 4.94 8.08
C HIS A 23 -6.93 3.59 7.83
N LEU A 24 -7.51 2.80 6.94
CA LEU A 24 -6.98 1.51 6.52
C LEU A 24 -5.99 1.68 5.37
N ALA A 25 -4.90 0.93 5.40
CA ALA A 25 -3.97 0.82 4.28
C ALA A 25 -3.34 -0.57 4.21
N GLY A 26 -2.20 -0.67 3.53
CA GLY A 26 -1.43 -1.92 3.44
C GLY A 26 -2.05 -2.95 2.48
N GLY A 27 -1.70 -4.22 2.72
CA GLY A 27 -2.01 -5.32 1.80
C GLY A 27 -3.51 -5.52 1.59
N THR A 28 -4.34 -5.31 2.62
CA THR A 28 -5.80 -5.47 2.53
C THR A 28 -6.43 -4.48 1.55
N ALA A 29 -5.99 -3.23 1.55
CA ALA A 29 -6.50 -2.23 0.60
C ALA A 29 -6.04 -2.53 -0.83
N ILE A 30 -4.78 -2.92 -1.02
CA ILE A 30 -4.21 -3.26 -2.34
C ILE A 30 -4.93 -4.47 -2.95
N ASN A 31 -5.12 -5.51 -2.14
CA ASN A 31 -5.58 -6.80 -2.63
C ASN A 31 -7.11 -6.94 -2.61
N ARG A 32 -7.89 -5.88 -2.39
CA ARG A 32 -9.35 -6.02 -2.24
C ARG A 32 -10.11 -6.44 -3.49
N ALA A 33 -9.55 -6.31 -4.70
CA ALA A 33 -10.29 -6.67 -5.92
C ALA A 33 -10.39 -8.20 -6.09
N ASP A 34 -11.44 -8.68 -6.76
CA ASP A 34 -11.61 -10.12 -7.05
C ASP A 34 -10.50 -10.69 -7.93
N SER A 35 -9.81 -9.82 -8.68
CA SER A 35 -8.66 -10.17 -9.53
C SER A 35 -7.33 -10.26 -8.78
N SER A 36 -7.31 -9.94 -7.49
CA SER A 36 -6.08 -9.97 -6.69
C SER A 36 -5.51 -11.38 -6.56
N PRO A 37 -4.17 -11.53 -6.53
CA PRO A 37 -3.52 -12.84 -6.46
C PRO A 37 -3.61 -13.50 -5.08
N ARG A 38 -3.87 -12.75 -4.00
CA ARG A 38 -3.79 -13.28 -2.63
C ARG A 38 -4.77 -12.61 -1.65
N TYR A 39 -5.05 -13.31 -0.56
CA TYR A 39 -5.71 -12.76 0.62
C TYR A 39 -4.68 -12.01 1.49
N SER A 40 -5.13 -10.98 2.21
CA SER A 40 -4.32 -10.36 3.26
C SER A 40 -4.54 -11.09 4.58
N ALA A 41 -3.46 -11.49 5.26
CA ALA A 41 -3.52 -12.11 6.59
C ALA A 41 -3.70 -11.10 7.73
N ASP A 42 -3.43 -9.83 7.46
CA ASP A 42 -3.35 -8.76 8.45
C ASP A 42 -4.22 -7.58 8.02
N ILE A 43 -4.77 -6.83 8.98
CA ILE A 43 -5.37 -5.52 8.73
C ILE A 43 -4.54 -4.45 9.43
N ASP A 44 -4.10 -3.48 8.64
CA ASP A 44 -3.26 -2.38 9.10
C ASP A 44 -4.06 -1.07 9.09
N PHE A 45 -4.22 -0.48 10.27
CA PHE A 45 -4.73 0.87 10.45
C PHE A 45 -3.59 1.84 10.71
N PHE A 46 -3.65 3.01 10.09
CA PHE A 46 -2.63 4.04 10.20
C PHE A 46 -3.20 5.29 10.86
N GLN A 47 -2.38 5.88 11.72
CA GLN A 47 -2.67 7.13 12.41
C GLN A 47 -1.70 8.21 11.96
N ASP A 48 -2.24 9.37 11.61
CA ASP A 48 -1.45 10.56 11.26
C ASP A 48 -0.67 11.14 12.44
N LEU A 49 -1.12 10.85 13.67
CA LEU A 49 -0.52 11.31 14.92
C LEU A 49 -0.14 10.10 15.78
N ALA A 50 1.09 10.11 16.29
CA ALA A 50 1.59 9.04 17.14
C ALA A 50 0.73 8.83 18.40
N ASP A 51 0.28 9.92 19.02
CA ASP A 51 -0.51 9.87 20.26
C ASP A 51 -1.90 9.22 20.04
N ASP A 52 -2.40 9.23 18.81
CA ASP A 52 -3.70 8.63 18.45
C ASP A 52 -3.62 7.10 18.31
N VAL A 53 -2.42 6.52 18.09
CA VAL A 53 -2.24 5.06 17.89
C VAL A 53 -2.79 4.26 19.07
N PHE A 54 -2.44 4.65 20.29
CA PHE A 54 -2.89 3.97 21.49
C PHE A 54 -4.39 4.14 21.72
N ALA A 55 -4.92 5.34 21.52
CA ALA A 55 -6.33 5.65 21.71
C ALA A 55 -7.20 4.88 20.70
N ALA A 56 -6.81 4.86 19.43
CA ALA A 56 -7.50 4.12 18.37
C ALA A 56 -7.50 2.60 18.66
N ALA A 57 -6.35 2.03 18.99
CA ALA A 57 -6.23 0.61 19.30
C ALA A 57 -7.09 0.20 20.51
N GLN A 58 -7.12 1.00 21.57
CA GLN A 58 -7.96 0.71 22.74
C GLN A 58 -9.46 0.83 22.44
N ALA A 59 -9.87 1.86 21.70
CA ALA A 59 -11.28 2.04 21.33
C ALA A 59 -11.77 0.87 20.47
N ASP A 60 -10.97 0.45 19.48
CA ASP A 60 -11.29 -0.68 18.61
C ASP A 60 -11.31 -2.00 19.39
N ALA A 61 -10.32 -2.24 20.26
CA ALA A 61 -10.28 -3.43 21.11
C ALA A 61 -11.50 -3.53 22.05
N ALA A 62 -11.92 -2.41 22.65
CA ALA A 62 -13.11 -2.38 23.51
C ALA A 62 -14.39 -2.64 22.72
N LEU A 63 -14.52 -2.07 21.52
CA LEU A 63 -15.64 -2.31 20.62
C LEU A 63 -15.72 -3.79 20.24
N LEU A 64 -14.60 -4.39 19.82
CA LEU A 64 -14.53 -5.80 19.46
C LEU A 64 -14.90 -6.71 20.64
N ALA A 65 -14.36 -6.45 21.84
CA ALA A 65 -14.71 -7.20 23.04
C ALA A 65 -16.21 -7.12 23.36
N SER A 66 -16.82 -5.94 23.19
CA SER A 66 -18.27 -5.75 23.38
C SER A 66 -19.13 -6.53 22.38
N GLN A 67 -18.58 -6.85 21.21
CA GLN A 67 -19.23 -7.65 20.17
C GLN A 67 -18.87 -9.15 20.25
N GLY A 68 -18.30 -9.59 21.38
CA GLY A 68 -18.03 -11.00 21.65
C GLY A 68 -16.74 -11.55 21.02
N TYR A 69 -15.86 -10.69 20.50
CA TYR A 69 -14.53 -11.11 20.04
C TYR A 69 -13.58 -11.23 21.22
N THR A 70 -12.71 -12.24 21.19
CA THR A 70 -11.57 -12.34 22.11
C THR A 70 -10.42 -11.53 21.55
N VAL A 71 -9.92 -10.56 22.30
CA VAL A 71 -8.80 -9.69 21.89
C VAL A 71 -7.58 -9.97 22.77
N THR A 72 -6.48 -10.39 22.16
CA THR A 72 -5.21 -10.67 22.83
C THR A 72 -4.15 -9.70 22.34
N TRP A 73 -3.58 -8.90 23.24
CA TRP A 73 -2.48 -7.99 22.92
C TRP A 73 -1.19 -8.75 22.66
N MET A 74 -0.59 -8.52 21.49
CA MET A 74 0.67 -9.14 21.06
C MET A 74 1.83 -8.15 21.17
N LEU A 75 1.58 -6.86 20.94
CA LEU A 75 2.57 -5.79 21.04
C LEU A 75 1.90 -4.49 21.46
N ARG A 76 2.55 -3.74 22.35
CA ARG A 76 2.09 -2.42 22.82
C ARG A 76 3.26 -1.45 22.90
N GLN A 77 3.54 -0.74 21.81
CA GLN A 77 4.56 0.30 21.72
C GLN A 77 3.92 1.64 21.31
N PRO A 78 4.53 2.79 21.63
CA PRO A 78 3.94 4.10 21.35
C PRO A 78 3.47 4.28 19.89
N TYR A 79 4.27 3.80 18.93
CA TYR A 79 4.01 3.97 17.50
C TYR A 79 3.41 2.73 16.82
N LEU A 80 3.23 1.64 17.57
CA LEU A 80 2.76 0.36 17.04
C LEU A 80 2.01 -0.43 18.12
N GLN A 81 0.76 -0.73 17.85
CA GLN A 81 -0.08 -1.60 18.67
C GLN A 81 -0.51 -2.80 17.82
N ARG A 82 -0.45 -4.00 18.37
CA ARG A 82 -0.83 -5.23 17.67
C ARG A 82 -1.67 -6.12 18.56
N VAL A 83 -2.77 -6.61 18.01
CA VAL A 83 -3.63 -7.61 18.67
C VAL A 83 -3.88 -8.80 17.75
N SER A 84 -4.12 -9.95 18.35
CA SER A 84 -4.81 -11.06 17.71
C SER A 84 -6.26 -11.04 18.17
N VAL A 85 -7.19 -11.01 17.22
CA VAL A 85 -8.64 -11.04 17.45
C VAL A 85 -9.17 -12.40 17.03
N ARG A 86 -10.03 -13.01 17.86
CA ARG A 86 -10.62 -14.33 17.58
C ARG A 86 -12.13 -14.34 17.79
N ARG A 87 -12.84 -15.11 16.97
CA ARG A 87 -14.25 -15.48 17.15
C ARG A 87 -14.45 -16.91 16.67
N GLY A 88 -14.75 -17.83 17.59
CA GLY A 88 -14.73 -19.26 17.28
C GLY A 88 -13.34 -19.73 16.84
N ASP A 89 -13.28 -20.41 15.71
CA ASP A 89 -12.03 -20.94 15.14
C ASP A 89 -11.30 -19.93 14.25
N GLU A 90 -11.92 -18.80 13.94
CA GLU A 90 -11.33 -17.75 13.11
C GLU A 90 -10.48 -16.80 13.95
N ALA A 91 -9.33 -16.41 13.40
CA ALA A 91 -8.38 -15.49 14.00
C ALA A 91 -7.85 -14.50 12.97
N LEU A 92 -7.61 -13.27 13.39
CA LEU A 92 -6.98 -12.24 12.56
C LEU A 92 -6.06 -11.37 13.40
N LYS A 93 -4.98 -10.89 12.77
CA LYS A 93 -4.11 -9.88 13.37
C LYS A 93 -4.54 -8.48 12.92
N LEU A 94 -4.70 -7.58 13.90
CA LEU A 94 -4.88 -6.15 13.64
C LEU A 94 -3.64 -5.39 14.13
N GLU A 95 -3.21 -4.41 13.35
CA GLU A 95 -2.14 -3.49 13.69
C GLU A 95 -2.62 -2.05 13.59
N TRP A 96 -2.21 -1.22 14.55
CA TRP A 96 -2.33 0.23 14.49
C TRP A 96 -0.94 0.82 14.51
N CYS A 97 -0.60 1.57 13.48
CA CYS A 97 0.72 2.10 13.23
C CYS A 97 0.66 3.62 13.11
N TYR A 98 1.66 4.32 13.62
CA TYR A 98 1.91 5.68 13.20
C TYR A 98 2.51 5.67 11.79
N ASP A 99 2.01 6.52 10.90
CA ASP A 99 2.63 6.81 9.60
C ASP A 99 2.56 8.32 9.31
N SER A 100 3.51 8.80 8.52
CA SER A 100 3.54 10.18 8.08
C SER A 100 2.26 10.52 7.32
N SER A 101 1.67 11.67 7.64
CA SER A 101 0.54 12.19 6.86
C SER A 101 0.95 12.72 5.47
N PHE A 102 2.23 12.60 5.10
CA PHE A 102 2.77 13.07 3.82
C PHE A 102 2.46 12.08 2.69
N ARG A 103 1.58 12.49 1.77
CA ARG A 103 0.96 11.62 0.76
C ARG A 103 0.59 12.42 -0.49
N PHE A 104 0.27 11.73 -1.59
CA PHE A 104 -0.14 12.38 -2.83
C PHE A 104 -1.59 12.88 -2.74
N PHE A 105 -2.51 12.00 -2.35
CA PHE A 105 -3.94 12.32 -2.31
C PHE A 105 -4.47 12.30 -0.89
N PRO A 106 -5.54 13.06 -0.60
CA PRO A 106 -6.28 12.89 0.64
C PRO A 106 -6.72 11.45 0.85
N VAL A 107 -6.88 11.06 2.11
CA VAL A 107 -7.51 9.79 2.46
C VAL A 107 -8.95 9.80 1.93
N GLN A 108 -9.37 8.69 1.33
CA GLN A 108 -10.66 8.56 0.68
C GLN A 108 -11.67 7.92 1.63
N PRO A 109 -12.92 8.40 1.67
CA PRO A 109 -13.99 7.66 2.33
C PRO A 109 -14.19 6.32 1.62
N ASP A 110 -14.41 5.27 2.40
CA ASP A 110 -14.61 3.92 1.88
C ASP A 110 -15.82 3.25 2.56
N PRO A 111 -16.77 2.68 1.80
CA PRO A 111 -17.96 2.09 2.40
C PRO A 111 -17.68 0.82 3.22
N GLU A 112 -16.55 0.16 3.00
CA GLU A 112 -16.19 -1.08 3.68
C GLU A 112 -15.19 -0.84 4.81
N PHE A 113 -14.27 0.10 4.61
CA PHE A 113 -13.18 0.38 5.55
C PHE A 113 -13.40 1.67 6.35
N GLY A 114 -14.45 2.44 6.07
CA GLY A 114 -14.66 3.79 6.59
C GLY A 114 -13.79 4.82 5.86
N TYR A 115 -12.47 4.66 5.93
CA TYR A 115 -11.49 5.49 5.22
C TYR A 115 -10.28 4.66 4.79
N CYS A 116 -9.73 4.92 3.60
CA CYS A 116 -8.52 4.26 3.11
C CYS A 116 -7.60 5.18 2.30
N LEU A 117 -6.32 4.81 2.20
CA LEU A 117 -5.39 5.52 1.32
C LEU A 117 -5.80 5.37 -0.15
N HIS A 118 -5.49 6.40 -0.95
CA HIS A 118 -5.63 6.36 -2.39
C HIS A 118 -4.69 5.28 -2.99
N PRO A 119 -5.08 4.56 -4.07
CA PRO A 119 -4.25 3.53 -4.69
C PRO A 119 -2.80 3.95 -4.99
N ALA A 120 -2.57 5.16 -5.50
CA ALA A 120 -1.22 5.71 -5.70
C ALA A 120 -0.36 5.74 -4.42
N ASP A 121 -0.95 6.10 -3.29
CA ASP A 121 -0.25 6.12 -2.01
C ASP A 121 -0.01 4.72 -1.47
N LEU A 122 -0.95 3.78 -1.70
CA LEU A 122 -0.76 2.37 -1.37
C LEU A 122 0.40 1.77 -2.17
N SER A 123 0.49 2.05 -3.47
CA SER A 123 1.54 1.55 -4.35
C SER A 123 2.92 2.08 -3.99
N THR A 124 3.03 3.39 -3.72
CA THR A 124 4.30 4.00 -3.33
C THR A 124 4.75 3.54 -1.94
N ASN A 125 3.84 3.39 -0.98
CA ASN A 125 4.17 2.78 0.32
C ASN A 125 4.64 1.33 0.16
N LYS A 126 4.05 0.57 -0.79
CA LYS A 126 4.41 -0.82 -1.04
C LYS A 126 5.84 -0.96 -1.58
N VAL A 127 6.25 -0.15 -2.56
CA VAL A 127 7.63 -0.22 -3.08
C VAL A 127 8.66 0.21 -2.03
N LEU A 128 8.34 1.21 -1.20
CA LEU A 128 9.21 1.63 -0.08
C LEU A 128 9.36 0.51 0.96
N ALA A 129 8.26 -0.16 1.32
CA ALA A 129 8.30 -1.31 2.20
C ALA A 129 9.17 -2.43 1.60
N MET A 130 8.96 -2.78 0.32
CA MET A 130 9.76 -3.80 -0.37
C MET A 130 11.26 -3.44 -0.43
N ALA A 131 11.60 -2.16 -0.57
CA ALA A 131 12.99 -1.72 -0.52
C ALA A 131 13.60 -1.81 0.89
N GLY A 132 12.79 -1.77 1.95
CA GLY A 132 13.22 -1.84 3.34
C GLY A 132 13.24 -3.24 3.96
N ARG A 133 12.54 -4.23 3.38
CA ARG A 133 12.45 -5.60 3.92
C ARG A 133 12.27 -6.66 2.83
N SER A 134 12.42 -7.93 3.21
CA SER A 134 12.31 -9.08 2.31
C SER A 134 11.08 -9.93 2.66
N GLU A 135 9.90 -9.51 2.21
CA GLU A 135 8.63 -10.22 2.42
C GLU A 135 8.01 -10.59 1.07
N ILE A 136 7.71 -11.88 0.83
CA ILE A 136 7.23 -12.33 -0.49
C ILE A 136 5.88 -11.72 -0.88
N ARG A 137 5.01 -11.44 0.10
CA ARG A 137 3.77 -10.71 -0.13
C ARG A 137 3.98 -9.32 -0.74
N ASP A 138 5.07 -8.63 -0.40
CA ASP A 138 5.35 -7.30 -0.98
C ASP A 138 5.76 -7.43 -2.45
N PHE A 139 6.45 -8.52 -2.79
CA PHE A 139 6.83 -8.87 -4.16
C PHE A 139 5.62 -9.23 -5.03
N ILE A 140 4.69 -10.04 -4.50
CA ILE A 140 3.44 -10.37 -5.19
C ILE A 140 2.59 -9.10 -5.40
N ASP A 141 2.46 -8.26 -4.35
CA ASP A 141 1.66 -7.03 -4.40
C ASP A 141 2.21 -6.04 -5.44
N ILE A 142 3.54 -5.86 -5.52
CA ILE A 142 4.11 -4.88 -6.47
C ILE A 142 3.97 -5.33 -7.92
N LEU A 143 4.08 -6.64 -8.20
CA LEU A 143 3.86 -7.16 -9.54
C LEU A 143 2.39 -7.05 -9.95
N TYR A 144 1.46 -7.32 -9.02
CA TYR A 144 0.05 -7.09 -9.26
C TYR A 144 -0.26 -5.61 -9.57
N LEU A 145 0.33 -4.67 -8.81
CA LEU A 145 0.19 -3.24 -9.06
C LEU A 145 0.82 -2.81 -10.39
N HIS A 146 1.97 -3.39 -10.74
CA HIS A 146 2.63 -3.17 -12.02
C HIS A 146 1.74 -3.53 -13.21
N GLU A 147 1.05 -4.66 -13.11
CA GLU A 147 0.16 -5.17 -14.16
C GLU A 147 -1.16 -4.37 -14.23
N THR A 148 -1.72 -3.99 -13.08
CA THR A 148 -3.12 -3.54 -13.01
C THR A 148 -3.31 -2.05 -12.76
N TYR A 149 -2.27 -1.32 -12.36
CA TYR A 149 -2.41 0.07 -11.93
C TYR A 149 -1.36 1.02 -12.50
N LEU A 150 -0.11 0.94 -12.02
CA LEU A 150 0.99 1.81 -12.44
C LEU A 150 2.26 0.99 -12.58
N SER A 151 3.09 1.31 -13.58
CA SER A 151 4.34 0.57 -13.78
C SER A 151 5.27 0.65 -12.57
N LEU A 152 6.11 -0.37 -12.39
CA LEU A 152 7.12 -0.36 -11.33
C LEU A 152 8.02 0.89 -11.39
N GLY A 153 8.37 1.36 -12.60
CA GLY A 153 9.13 2.58 -12.79
C GLY A 153 8.38 3.83 -12.32
N ALA A 154 7.10 3.97 -12.68
CA ALA A 154 6.26 5.09 -12.25
C ALA A 154 6.06 5.10 -10.72
N ILE A 155 5.80 3.94 -10.13
CA ILE A 155 5.65 3.79 -8.68
C ILE A 155 6.96 4.14 -7.97
N SER A 156 8.10 3.62 -8.43
CA SER A 156 9.42 3.88 -7.84
C SER A 156 9.82 5.35 -7.97
N TRP A 157 9.49 5.96 -9.10
CA TRP A 157 9.72 7.39 -9.35
C TRP A 157 8.95 8.26 -8.36
N ALA A 158 7.65 8.04 -8.23
CA ALA A 158 6.79 8.79 -7.32
C ALA A 158 7.17 8.55 -5.84
N ALA A 159 7.53 7.31 -5.47
CA ALA A 159 7.88 6.96 -4.10
C ALA A 159 9.05 7.80 -3.53
N CYS A 160 9.99 8.23 -4.37
CA CYS A 160 11.10 9.11 -3.95
C CYS A 160 10.62 10.51 -3.51
N GLY A 161 9.39 10.90 -3.84
CA GLY A 161 8.77 12.11 -3.32
C GLY A 161 8.33 11.98 -1.86
N LYS A 162 8.08 10.75 -1.39
CA LYS A 162 7.70 10.45 0.00
C LYS A 162 8.92 10.23 0.89
N ASP A 163 10.00 9.69 0.33
CA ASP A 163 11.26 9.47 1.01
C ASP A 163 12.43 10.05 0.20
N LEU A 164 12.85 11.26 0.60
CA LEU A 164 13.94 12.01 -0.03
C LEU A 164 15.33 11.36 0.17
N GLY A 165 15.43 10.31 0.98
CA GLY A 165 16.65 9.50 1.11
C GLY A 165 16.94 8.65 -0.12
N PHE A 166 15.95 8.46 -1.00
CA PHE A 166 16.09 7.68 -2.23
C PHE A 166 16.10 8.55 -3.50
N ASN A 167 16.82 8.07 -4.50
CA ASN A 167 16.53 8.34 -5.90
C ASN A 167 15.93 7.08 -6.56
N PRO A 168 15.22 7.20 -7.71
CA PRO A 168 14.49 6.07 -8.29
C PRO A 168 15.37 4.86 -8.59
N CYS A 169 16.59 5.07 -9.12
CA CYS A 169 17.53 3.99 -9.38
C CYS A 169 17.95 3.27 -8.09
N SER A 170 18.30 4.03 -7.05
CA SER A 170 18.71 3.45 -5.77
C SER A 170 17.58 2.65 -5.11
N LEU A 171 16.34 3.16 -5.15
CA LEU A 171 15.18 2.48 -4.60
C LEU A 171 14.95 1.13 -5.30
N LEU A 172 15.03 1.11 -6.63
CA LEU A 172 14.91 -0.10 -7.43
C LEU A 172 16.04 -1.10 -7.12
N ASP A 173 17.27 -0.62 -6.93
CA ASP A 173 18.39 -1.47 -6.54
C ASP A 173 18.23 -2.09 -5.15
N PHE A 174 17.68 -1.36 -4.17
CA PHE A 174 17.33 -1.92 -2.87
C PHE A 174 16.26 -2.99 -2.99
N ALA A 175 15.19 -2.73 -3.75
CA ALA A 175 14.16 -3.72 -4.03
C ALA A 175 14.74 -4.99 -4.66
N LYS A 176 15.58 -4.88 -5.69
CA LYS A 176 16.24 -6.00 -6.37
C LYS A 176 17.04 -6.89 -5.40
N ARG A 177 17.72 -6.31 -4.40
CA ARG A 177 18.56 -7.06 -3.45
C ARG A 177 17.77 -7.96 -2.51
N HIS A 178 16.51 -7.62 -2.25
CA HIS A 178 15.62 -8.39 -1.37
C HIS A 178 14.89 -9.53 -2.08
N MET A 179 15.07 -9.71 -3.40
CA MET A 179 14.36 -10.73 -4.17
C MET A 179 15.04 -12.11 -4.10
N LYS A 180 15.07 -12.71 -2.89
CA LYS A 180 15.70 -14.03 -2.63
C LYS A 180 14.71 -15.08 -2.16
N PHE A 181 13.52 -15.10 -2.77
CA PHE A 181 12.43 -16.00 -2.39
C PHE A 181 12.60 -17.42 -2.90
N ARG A 182 12.09 -18.36 -2.11
CA ARG A 182 11.99 -19.81 -2.34
C ARG A 182 10.52 -20.23 -2.39
N GLU A 183 10.26 -21.44 -2.89
CA GLU A 183 8.91 -21.99 -2.96
C GLU A 183 8.24 -22.08 -1.58
N ASP A 184 9.01 -22.37 -0.52
CA ASP A 184 8.49 -22.41 0.86
C ASP A 184 7.96 -21.05 1.33
N ASP A 185 8.56 -19.94 0.88
CA ASP A 185 8.07 -18.60 1.20
C ASP A 185 6.69 -18.39 0.55
N LEU A 186 6.53 -18.83 -0.71
CA LEU A 186 5.26 -18.72 -1.44
C LEU A 186 4.18 -19.64 -0.88
N ALA A 187 4.56 -20.85 -0.44
CA ALA A 187 3.65 -21.79 0.19
C ALA A 187 3.08 -21.28 1.52
N GLY A 188 3.76 -20.32 2.18
CA GLY A 188 3.27 -19.65 3.38
C GLY A 188 2.17 -18.61 3.12
N GLU A 189 1.97 -18.18 1.88
CA GLU A 189 0.98 -17.17 1.52
C GLU A 189 -0.38 -17.78 1.20
N HIS A 190 -1.45 -17.07 1.59
CA HIS A 190 -2.81 -17.47 1.25
C HIS A 190 -3.21 -16.92 -0.12
N LEU A 191 -2.98 -17.72 -1.17
CA LEU A 191 -3.23 -17.32 -2.55
C LEU A 191 -4.69 -17.55 -2.98
N VAL A 192 -5.22 -16.67 -3.82
CA VAL A 192 -6.58 -16.78 -4.42
C VAL A 192 -6.54 -17.73 -5.62
N ARG A 193 -5.43 -17.72 -6.35
CA ARG A 193 -5.14 -18.57 -7.50
C ARG A 193 -3.74 -19.14 -7.36
N PRO A 194 -3.43 -20.30 -7.98
CA PRO A 194 -2.06 -20.77 -8.05
C PRO A 194 -1.16 -19.72 -8.67
N VAL A 195 -0.02 -19.47 -8.04
CA VAL A 195 1.03 -18.58 -8.54
C VAL A 195 2.32 -19.40 -8.61
N CYS A 196 3.08 -19.24 -9.69
CA CYS A 196 4.36 -19.90 -9.88
C CYS A 196 5.49 -18.91 -9.57
N LEU A 197 6.42 -19.29 -8.70
CA LEU A 197 7.53 -18.41 -8.32
C LEU A 197 8.47 -18.12 -9.50
N THR A 198 8.61 -19.07 -10.44
CA THR A 198 9.42 -18.87 -11.65
C THR A 198 8.82 -17.76 -12.51
N ASP A 199 7.51 -17.83 -12.77
CA ASP A 199 6.77 -16.83 -13.55
C ASP A 199 6.87 -15.45 -12.89
N LEU A 200 6.68 -15.36 -11.56
CA LEU A 200 6.87 -14.10 -10.83
C LEU A 200 8.27 -13.51 -11.01
N LYS A 201 9.31 -14.35 -11.05
CA LYS A 201 10.69 -13.89 -11.26
C LYS A 201 10.91 -13.41 -12.70
N GLU A 202 10.32 -14.06 -13.69
CA GLU A 202 10.36 -13.62 -15.09
C GLU A 202 9.63 -12.28 -15.28
N ASP A 203 8.43 -12.15 -14.70
CA ASP A 203 7.66 -10.90 -14.68
C ASP A 203 8.44 -9.78 -13.99
N TRP A 204 9.10 -10.09 -12.87
CA TRP A 204 9.97 -9.15 -12.19
C TRP A 204 11.14 -8.66 -13.04
N HIS A 205 11.83 -9.55 -13.73
CA HIS A 205 12.92 -9.14 -14.63
C HIS A 205 12.43 -8.21 -15.72
N THR A 206 11.25 -8.49 -16.29
CA THR A 206 10.60 -7.64 -17.28
C THR A 206 10.24 -6.28 -16.68
N ALA A 207 9.58 -6.26 -15.52
CA ALA A 207 9.17 -5.04 -14.83
C ALA A 207 10.36 -4.14 -14.46
N VAL A 208 11.46 -4.74 -14.00
CA VAL A 208 12.71 -4.04 -13.68
C VAL A 208 13.32 -3.42 -14.92
N ALA A 209 13.44 -4.17 -16.03
CA ALA A 209 14.00 -3.63 -17.27
C ALA A 209 13.18 -2.46 -17.81
N GLN A 210 11.84 -2.55 -17.77
CA GLN A 210 10.95 -1.45 -18.13
C GLN A 210 11.10 -0.25 -17.18
N ALA A 211 11.22 -0.51 -15.88
CA ALA A 211 11.42 0.54 -14.88
C ALA A 211 12.75 1.28 -15.09
N GLU A 212 13.85 0.55 -15.32
CA GLU A 212 15.17 1.12 -15.61
C GLU A 212 15.13 1.98 -16.88
N GLY A 213 14.49 1.50 -17.94
CA GLY A 213 14.30 2.27 -19.18
C GLY A 213 13.51 3.57 -18.95
N LEU A 214 12.36 3.48 -18.28
CA LEU A 214 11.53 4.65 -17.99
C LEU A 214 12.27 5.68 -17.12
N ILE A 215 12.92 5.23 -16.05
CA ILE A 215 13.66 6.11 -15.12
C ILE A 215 14.79 6.85 -15.85
N ALA A 216 15.45 6.22 -16.83
CA ALA A 216 16.52 6.85 -17.59
C ALA A 216 16.05 7.98 -18.51
N GLU A 217 14.79 7.95 -18.94
CA GLU A 217 14.21 8.94 -19.86
C GLU A 217 13.48 10.09 -19.14
N LEU A 218 13.04 9.89 -17.90
CA LEU A 218 12.29 10.90 -17.17
C LEU A 218 13.18 12.08 -16.70
N PRO A 219 12.67 13.32 -16.71
CA PRO A 219 13.46 14.48 -16.32
C PRO A 219 13.81 14.47 -14.83
N ALA A 220 15.09 14.55 -14.48
CA ALA A 220 15.55 14.48 -13.08
C ALA A 220 14.94 15.56 -12.16
N ALA A 221 14.54 16.71 -12.71
CA ALA A 221 13.87 17.78 -11.95
C ALA A 221 12.45 17.41 -11.49
N GLU A 222 11.86 16.35 -12.05
CA GLU A 222 10.50 15.88 -11.78
C GLU A 222 10.50 14.66 -10.84
N VAL A 223 11.65 14.26 -10.30
CA VAL A 223 11.76 13.12 -9.37
C VAL A 223 10.81 13.31 -8.19
N GLY A 224 10.08 12.24 -7.86
CA GLY A 224 9.14 12.23 -6.75
C GLY A 224 7.75 12.78 -7.07
N CYS A 225 7.49 13.26 -8.28
CA CYS A 225 6.12 13.51 -8.69
C CYS A 225 5.40 12.22 -9.10
N LEU A 226 4.09 12.21 -8.93
CA LEU A 226 3.17 11.32 -9.60
C LEU A 226 2.65 12.02 -10.86
N TYR A 227 2.71 11.34 -12.01
CA TYR A 227 2.17 11.87 -13.26
C TYR A 227 0.67 11.60 -13.32
N LEU A 228 -0.11 12.64 -13.62
CA LEU A 228 -1.55 12.54 -13.81
C LEU A 228 -1.94 12.92 -15.24
N SER A 229 -2.98 12.26 -15.75
CA SER A 229 -3.67 12.70 -16.97
C SER A 229 -4.35 14.06 -16.75
N PRO A 230 -4.82 14.74 -17.82
CA PRO A 230 -5.63 15.95 -17.70
C PRO A 230 -6.95 15.74 -16.92
N SER A 231 -7.41 14.50 -16.75
CA SER A 231 -8.56 14.13 -15.91
C SER A 231 -8.17 13.81 -14.46
N PHE A 232 -6.96 14.19 -14.04
CA PHE A 232 -6.39 13.97 -12.70
C PHE A 232 -6.27 12.50 -12.29
N SER A 233 -6.21 11.58 -13.26
CA SER A 233 -6.03 10.15 -12.99
C SER A 233 -4.54 9.81 -13.04
N PRO A 234 -3.98 9.07 -12.06
CA PRO A 234 -2.59 8.61 -12.14
C PRO A 234 -2.32 7.78 -13.39
N ILE A 235 -1.19 8.04 -14.04
CA ILE A 235 -0.76 7.35 -15.26
C ILE A 235 0.68 6.86 -15.13
N THR A 236 1.00 5.79 -15.86
CA THR A 236 2.40 5.49 -16.19
C THR A 236 2.83 6.49 -17.26
N PRO A 237 3.82 7.36 -17.00
CA PRO A 237 4.28 8.29 -18.02
C PRO A 237 4.98 7.56 -19.17
N ASP A 238 4.83 8.10 -20.37
CA ASP A 238 5.58 7.70 -21.56
C ASP A 238 6.27 8.95 -22.14
N PRO A 239 7.57 9.17 -21.89
CA PRO A 239 8.30 10.34 -22.36
C PRO A 239 8.27 10.53 -23.89
N ALA A 240 8.04 9.46 -24.66
CA ALA A 240 7.92 9.52 -26.12
C ALA A 240 6.51 9.93 -26.59
N ALA A 241 5.50 9.85 -25.72
CA ALA A 241 4.13 10.21 -26.05
C ALA A 241 3.92 11.74 -26.06
N ALA A 242 3.12 12.22 -27.00
CA ALA A 242 2.85 13.66 -27.16
C ALA A 242 2.18 14.27 -25.93
N ASP A 243 1.35 13.50 -25.24
CA ASP A 243 0.61 13.92 -24.05
C ASP A 243 1.46 13.97 -22.77
N PHE A 244 2.69 13.45 -22.79
CA PHE A 244 3.62 13.58 -21.66
C PHE A 244 3.89 15.04 -21.29
N SER A 245 3.98 15.92 -22.29
CA SER A 245 4.19 17.36 -22.08
C SER A 245 3.05 18.05 -21.34
N VAL A 246 1.83 17.52 -21.43
CA VAL A 246 0.63 18.06 -20.76
C VAL A 246 0.23 17.26 -19.52
N ALA A 247 0.94 16.18 -19.20
CA ALA A 247 0.73 15.45 -17.95
C ALA A 247 1.02 16.34 -16.75
N ILE A 248 0.21 16.22 -15.71
CA ILE A 248 0.34 17.05 -14.51
C ILE A 248 1.35 16.39 -13.58
N ARG A 249 2.34 17.16 -13.10
CA ARG A 249 3.29 16.72 -12.08
C ARG A 249 2.69 16.98 -10.71
N HIS A 250 2.20 15.94 -10.07
CA HIS A 250 1.56 16.01 -8.77
C HIS A 250 2.52 15.58 -7.67
N PHE A 251 2.80 16.45 -6.70
CA PHE A 251 3.76 16.18 -5.62
C PHE A 251 3.04 15.91 -4.30
N CYS A 252 3.71 15.17 -3.41
CA CYS A 252 3.18 14.94 -2.07
C CYS A 252 3.03 16.24 -1.28
N SER A 253 2.08 16.22 -0.36
CA SER A 253 1.87 17.28 0.62
C SER A 253 1.38 16.69 1.94
N ILE A 254 1.41 17.50 3.01
CA ILE A 254 0.81 17.11 4.29
C ILE A 254 -0.69 16.88 4.07
N ARG A 255 -1.15 15.68 4.40
CA ARG A 255 -2.52 15.16 4.16
C ARG A 255 -2.91 14.98 2.69
N GLY A 256 -1.99 15.21 1.75
CA GLY A 256 -2.26 15.13 0.32
C GLY A 256 -3.19 16.23 -0.17
N ALA A 257 -3.25 16.38 -1.48
CA ALA A 257 -4.12 17.34 -2.14
C ALA A 257 -4.64 16.76 -3.45
N TRP A 258 -5.84 17.17 -3.84
CA TRP A 258 -6.22 17.03 -5.24
C TRP A 258 -5.49 18.11 -6.05
N PRO A 259 -4.96 17.79 -7.24
CA PRO A 259 -4.35 18.78 -8.11
C PRO A 259 -5.34 19.93 -8.37
N THR A 260 -4.99 21.12 -7.90
CA THR A 260 -5.74 22.33 -8.22
C THR A 260 -5.16 22.92 -9.49
N VAL A 261 -5.98 23.07 -10.53
CA VAL A 261 -5.60 23.90 -11.68
C VAL A 261 -5.39 25.31 -11.14
N ALA A 262 -4.14 25.80 -11.15
CA ALA A 262 -3.91 27.22 -10.92
C ALA A 262 -4.67 27.97 -12.04
N PRO A 263 -5.56 28.92 -11.71
CA PRO A 263 -6.30 29.69 -12.71
C PRO A 263 -5.39 30.51 -13.62
#